data_AF-A0A326QN81-F1
#
_entry.id   AF-A0A326QN81-F1
#
_cell.length_a   1.000
_cell.length_b   1.000
_cell.length_c   1.000
_cell.angle_alpha   90.00
_cell.angle_beta   90.00
_cell.angle_gamma   90.00
#
_symmetry.space_group_name_H-M   'P 1'
#
loop_
_entity.id
_entity.type
_entity.pdbx_description
1 polymer ?
#
loop_
_entity_poly.entity_id
_entity_poly.type
_entity_poly.pdbx_seq_one_letter_code
_entity_poly.pdbx_strand_id
1 'polypeptide(L)'
;MSQLRKLPAVLLGAFALYLLAYAYARAVVFHAVERYAGAEGKGSPRQDVIAKKDRSAGEGWEYALFLPAIKFEESLRAASQKR
;
A
#
# COMPACT_ATOMS: atom_id res chain seq x y z
N MET A 1 -1.97 2.55 38.03
CA MET A 1 -1.22 3.18 36.91
C MET A 1 -0.29 2.21 36.15
N SER A 2 -0.49 0.88 36.18
CA SER A 2 0.40 -0.07 35.47
C SER A 2 0.04 -0.31 34.00
N GLN A 3 -1.20 -0.04 33.60
CA GLN A 3 -1.71 -0.32 32.24
C GLN A 3 -1.06 0.59 31.17
N LEU A 4 -0.77 1.86 31.50
CA LEU A 4 -0.13 2.79 30.55
C LEU A 4 1.31 2.41 30.19
N ARG A 5 2.02 1.67 31.06
CA ARG A 5 3.42 1.25 30.78
C ARG A 5 3.50 0.19 29.68
N LYS A 6 2.42 -0.57 29.47
CA LYS A 6 2.35 -1.61 28.44
C LYS A 6 1.81 -1.09 27.11
N LEU A 7 1.23 0.12 27.10
CA LEU A 7 0.65 0.73 25.90
C LEU A 7 1.64 0.77 24.72
N PRO A 8 2.93 1.15 24.90
CA PRO A 8 3.88 1.14 23.78
C PRO A 8 4.09 -0.26 23.19
N ALA A 9 4.19 -1.29 24.02
CA ALA A 9 4.39 -2.67 23.57
C ALA A 9 3.15 -3.21 22.84
N VAL A 10 1.95 -2.88 23.33
CA VAL A 10 0.69 -3.25 22.68
C VAL A 10 0.55 -2.57 21.32
N LEU A 11 0.85 -1.27 21.24
CA LEU A 11 0.83 -0.52 19.98
C LEU A 11 1.84 -1.08 18.98
N LEU A 12 3.06 -1.41 19.44
CA LEU A 12 4.09 -2.02 18.60
C LEU A 12 3.63 -3.39 18.07
N GLY A 13 3.04 -4.23 18.92
CA GLY A 13 2.49 -5.53 18.53
C GLY A 13 1.36 -5.39 17.51
N ALA A 14 0.42 -4.47 17.74
CA ALA A 14 -0.67 -4.19 16.80
C ALA A 14 -0.14 -3.68 15.45
N PHE A 15 0.85 -2.79 15.48
CA PHE A 15 1.49 -2.28 14.27
C PHE A 15 2.23 -3.38 13.49
N ALA A 16 2.97 -4.26 14.18
CA ALA A 16 3.64 -5.40 13.56
C ALA A 16 2.64 -6.36 12.90
N LEU A 17 1.54 -6.68 13.59
CA LEU A 17 0.46 -7.50 13.04
C LEU A 17 -0.19 -6.85 11.82
N TYR A 18 -0.41 -5.53 11.85
CA TYR A 18 -0.94 -4.78 10.71
C TYR A 18 -0.01 -4.89 9.48
N LEU A 19 1.30 -4.73 9.67
CA LEU A 19 2.28 -4.85 8.58
C LEU A 19 2.36 -6.28 8.03
N LEU A 20 2.29 -7.30 8.89
CA LEU A 20 2.25 -8.70 8.46
C LEU A 20 0.98 -9.01 7.66
N ALA A 21 -0.17 -8.53 8.12
CA ALA A 21 -1.43 -8.68 7.41
C ALA A 21 -1.39 -7.96 6.04
N TYR A 22 -0.79 -6.77 6.00
CA TYR A 22 -0.58 -6.06 4.74
C TYR A 22 0.34 -6.83 3.80
N ALA A 23 1.47 -7.38 4.28
CA ALA A 23 2.40 -8.16 3.46
C ALA A 23 1.70 -9.38 2.84
N TYR A 24 0.86 -10.07 3.61
CA TYR A 24 0.03 -11.16 3.10
C TYR A 24 -0.97 -10.65 2.04
N ALA A 25 -1.77 -9.62 2.36
CA ALA A 25 -2.74 -9.05 1.44
C ALA A 25 -2.07 -8.54 0.14
N ARG A 26 -0.87 -7.99 0.23
CA ARG A 26 -0.07 -7.52 -0.89
C ARG A 26 0.31 -8.63 -1.85
N ALA A 27 0.50 -9.86 -1.36
CA ALA A 27 0.80 -11.04 -2.17
C ALA A 27 -0.47 -11.67 -2.77
N VAL A 28 -1.55 -11.76 -1.99
CA VAL A 28 -2.74 -12.54 -2.39
C VAL A 28 -3.89 -11.71 -2.95
N VAL A 29 -4.13 -10.49 -2.44
CA VAL A 29 -5.28 -9.64 -2.79
C VAL A 29 -4.90 -8.54 -3.77
N PHE A 30 -3.74 -7.92 -3.60
CA PHE A 30 -3.35 -6.75 -4.39
C PHE A 30 -2.38 -7.08 -5.54
N HIS A 31 -2.41 -6.23 -6.56
CA HIS A 31 -1.46 -6.21 -7.65
C HIS A 31 -1.00 -4.77 -7.88
N ALA A 32 0.19 -4.59 -8.45
CA ALA A 32 0.62 -3.27 -8.92
C ALA A 32 0.08 -3.09 -10.34
N VAL A 33 -0.64 -1.99 -10.57
CA VAL A 33 -1.13 -1.58 -11.88
C VAL A 33 -0.17 -0.53 -12.42
N GLU A 34 0.47 -0.84 -13.53
CA GLU A 34 1.21 0.14 -14.33
C GLU A 34 0.20 0.89 -15.22
N ARG A 35 -0.07 2.17 -14.93
CA ARG A 35 -0.86 3.00 -15.85
C ARG A 35 0.05 3.65 -16.89
N TYR A 36 -0.05 3.19 -18.14
CA TYR A 36 0.40 3.93 -19.32
C TYR A 36 -0.79 4.73 -19.88
N ALA A 37 -0.73 6.07 -19.84
CA ALA A 37 -1.67 6.90 -20.60
C ALA A 37 -1.22 6.93 -22.07
N GLY A 38 -1.51 5.85 -22.79
CA GLY A 38 -1.05 5.60 -24.16
C GLY A 38 -1.93 6.19 -25.25
N ALA A 39 -2.31 7.47 -25.16
CA ALA A 39 -2.87 8.16 -26.33
C ALA A 39 -1.81 8.97 -27.10
N GLU A 40 -0.76 9.48 -26.45
CA GLU A 40 0.21 10.35 -27.13
C GLU A 40 1.62 9.99 -26.65
N GLY A 41 2.32 9.09 -27.34
CA GLY A 41 3.71 8.67 -27.07
C GLY A 41 4.77 9.78 -27.16
N LYS A 42 4.51 10.92 -26.53
CA LYS A 42 5.28 12.16 -26.48
C LYS A 42 5.26 12.80 -25.07
N GLY A 43 5.09 12.02 -24.00
CA GLY A 43 5.24 12.48 -22.61
C GLY A 43 5.30 11.31 -21.61
N SER A 44 6.01 11.47 -20.47
CA SER A 44 6.33 10.41 -19.51
C SER A 44 5.12 9.91 -18.70
N PRO A 45 4.58 8.70 -18.93
CA PRO A 45 3.47 8.16 -18.17
C PRO A 45 3.96 7.10 -17.17
N ARG A 46 3.90 7.36 -15.86
CA ARG A 46 3.98 6.29 -14.86
C ARG A 46 3.43 6.68 -13.49
N GLN A 47 2.42 5.96 -13.03
CA GLN A 47 2.12 5.84 -11.60
C GLN A 47 1.75 4.38 -11.33
N ASP A 48 2.64 3.69 -10.62
CA ASP A 48 2.43 2.31 -10.16
C ASP A 48 1.47 2.38 -8.97
N VAL A 49 0.18 2.15 -9.21
CA VAL A 49 -0.83 2.14 -8.13
C VAL A 49 -1.11 0.72 -7.70
N ILE A 50 -1.24 0.49 -6.40
CA ILE A 50 -1.56 -0.85 -5.88
C ILE A 50 -3.08 -0.98 -5.87
N ALA A 51 -3.64 -1.94 -6.60
CA ALA A 51 -5.08 -2.17 -6.68
C ALA A 51 -5.46 -3.60 -6.31
N LYS A 52 -6.72 -3.81 -5.90
CA LYS A 52 -7.23 -5.17 -5.66
C LYS A 52 -7.35 -5.92 -6.98
N LYS A 53 -7.01 -7.21 -6.99
CA LYS A 53 -7.21 -8.08 -8.16
C LYS A 53 -8.68 -8.00 -8.59
N ASP A 54 -8.89 -7.88 -9.90
CA ASP A 54 -10.21 -7.82 -10.54
C ASP A 54 -11.07 -6.58 -10.20
N ARG A 55 -10.51 -5.54 -9.58
CA ARG A 55 -11.23 -4.30 -9.26
C ARG A 55 -10.43 -3.05 -9.60
N SER A 56 -11.13 -1.92 -9.66
CA SER A 56 -10.48 -0.62 -9.85
C SER A 56 -9.69 -0.20 -8.60
N ALA A 57 -8.68 0.65 -8.78
CA ALA A 57 -7.94 1.22 -7.66
C ALA A 57 -8.87 2.04 -6.77
N GLY A 58 -8.83 1.84 -5.45
CA GLY A 58 -9.76 2.48 -4.53
C GLY A 58 -10.93 1.60 -4.06
N GLU A 59 -11.16 0.46 -4.70
CA GLU A 59 -12.31 -0.39 -4.37
C GLU A 59 -12.00 -1.52 -3.39
N GLY A 60 -12.97 -1.79 -2.51
CA GLY A 60 -12.93 -2.88 -1.53
C GLY A 60 -12.50 -2.43 -0.14
N TRP A 61 -13.02 -3.12 0.88
CA TRP A 61 -12.72 -2.79 2.28
C TRP A 61 -11.25 -3.07 2.62
N GLU A 62 -10.62 -4.05 1.97
CA GLU A 62 -9.20 -4.36 2.15
C GLU A 62 -8.33 -3.16 1.72
N TYR A 63 -8.69 -2.51 0.61
CA TYR A 63 -7.99 -1.33 0.13
C TYR A 63 -8.07 -0.19 1.14
N ALA A 64 -9.26 0.05 1.72
CA ALA A 64 -9.44 1.07 2.75
C ALA A 64 -8.64 0.76 4.03
N LEU A 65 -8.63 -0.51 4.48
CA LEU A 65 -7.89 -0.95 5.65
C LEU A 65 -6.37 -0.76 5.47
N PHE A 66 -5.85 -1.09 4.29
CA PHE A 66 -4.43 -1.06 4.00
C PHE A 66 -3.92 0.21 3.31
N LEU A 67 -4.79 1.22 3.13
CA LEU A 67 -4.46 2.45 2.42
C LEU A 67 -3.18 3.14 2.93
N PRO A 68 -2.92 3.27 4.25
CA PRO A 68 -1.67 3.85 4.74
C PRO A 68 -0.43 3.09 4.26
N ALA A 69 -0.43 1.76 4.34
CA ALA A 69 0.70 0.94 3.90
C ALA A 69 0.86 0.95 2.37
N ILE A 70 -0.25 0.93 1.63
CA ILE A 70 -0.28 1.07 0.17
C ILE A 70 0.39 2.37 -0.25
N LYS A 71 -0.02 3.51 0.34
CA LYS A 71 0.53 4.83 -0.01
C LYS A 71 2.01 4.94 0.32
N PHE A 72 2.43 4.35 1.43
CA PHE A 72 3.84 4.27 1.78
C PHE A 72 4.64 3.48 0.73
N GLU A 73 4.18 2.28 0.34
CA GLU A 73 4.83 1.48 -0.70
C GLU A 73 4.88 2.20 -2.05
N GLU A 74 3.79 2.83 -2.48
CA GLU A 74 3.73 3.64 -3.70
C GLU A 74 4.76 4.78 -3.66
N SER A 75 4.91 5.47 -2.53
CA SER A 75 5.90 6.56 -2.38
C SER A 75 7.34 6.07 -2.45
N LEU A 76 7.64 4.89 -1.89
CA LEU A 76 8.97 4.27 -1.98
C LEU A 76 9.33 3.90 -3.42
N ARG A 77 8.35 3.34 -4.16
CA ARG A 77 8.50 3.02 -5.59
C ARG A 77 8.78 4.29 -6.41
N ALA A 78 7.99 5.34 -6.17
CA ALA A 78 8.17 6.63 -6.85
C ALA A 78 9.53 7.28 -6.55
N ALA A 79 10.04 7.15 -5.32
CA ALA A 79 11.36 7.63 -4.94
C ALA A 79 12.49 6.82 -5.61
N SER A 80 12.31 5.50 -5.74
CA SER A 80 13.27 4.62 -6.41
C SER A 80 13.36 4.86 -7.92
N GLN A 81 12.27 5.27 -8.58
CA GLN A 81 12.26 5.55 -10.02
C GLN A 81 12.90 6.90 -10.41
N LYS A 82 13.14 7.79 -9.45
CA LYS A 82 13.75 9.11 -9.68
C LYS A 82 15.29 9.13 -9.58
N ARG A 83 15.92 8.01 -9.21
CA ARG A 83 17.38 7.83 -9.19
C ARG A 83 17.83 7.12 -10.45
#